data_AF-A0A9N9HIA6-F1
#
_entry.id   AF-A0A9N9HIA6-F1
#
_cell.length_a   1.000
_cell.length_b   1.000
_cell.length_c   1.000
_cell.angle_alpha   90.00
_cell.angle_beta   90.00
_cell.angle_gamma   90.00
#
_symmetry.space_group_name_H-M   'P 1'
#
loop_
_entity.id
_entity.type
_entity.pdbx_description
1 polymer ?
#
loop_
_entity_poly.entity_id
_entity_poly.type
_entity_poly.pdbx_seq_one_letter_code
_entity_poly.pdbx_strand_id
1 'polypeptide(L)'
;MAQIPLSSTYQGHHGSHMTIIPVDIFIEICSHLHPLDLFTLIEVCKQFRYWLNSASPGTQDIWRTSRLKFLPYLQLKPFADMDEQSYTRLGLIEKGCQFCGTRKEYCKVYWVFRVRCCKKCFNRKVVSNRDLPSGALLLVDTSNCLPYLRKGPEYDSPKMFWFRDVRAICKEFKSLTREDAAIWYRKKRSEAHKIMEDTRKRRKDECYWLISRRKQDKKEFEKIIHELRDMQRDDGESKYVVRWIWELKSCTKAFELSREPYIEKDWKILKRAMMTEYEELMKQQRRKQICTCILSLLTADNTARTYPTGITDYQVSVSDPLLECLRWCPSYQDPPFINNDPRNPWSTQYLLLDLIPQLRKEAIELHKLPGPIRPGSITTVLGALNHGCSQCEVYRCRLCKGRGGKHYNYQGVCCHLGSYHKVSKVMVEEMIVVDRERVIECIPKIFPFDGSTSEYYQGFRHWHGSWS
;
A
#
# COMPACT_ATOMS: atom_id res chain seq x y z
N MET A 1 52.43 25.47 32.95
CA MET A 1 52.08 26.53 33.91
C MET A 1 52.00 27.85 33.16
N ALA A 2 50.80 28.38 32.95
CA ALA A 2 50.48 29.80 32.87
C ALA A 2 48.95 29.90 32.72
N GLN A 3 48.32 30.55 33.70
CA GLN A 3 46.88 30.75 33.84
C GLN A 3 46.45 32.08 33.20
N ILE A 4 45.27 32.07 32.55
CA ILE A 4 44.18 33.09 32.59
C ILE A 4 44.47 34.41 31.79
N PRO A 5 43.52 35.00 31.01
CA PRO A 5 42.21 35.38 31.56
C PRO A 5 40.92 35.07 30.79
N LEU A 6 39.96 34.64 31.62
CA LEU A 6 38.53 34.88 31.51
C LEU A 6 38.26 36.39 31.49
N SER A 7 37.63 36.88 30.43
CA SER A 7 36.56 37.88 30.39
C SER A 7 36.66 38.78 29.15
N SER A 8 35.68 38.65 28.25
CA SER A 8 35.23 39.80 27.45
C SER A 8 33.70 39.79 27.45
N THR A 9 33.18 40.80 28.12
CA THR A 9 31.79 41.19 28.30
C THR A 9 31.09 41.31 26.94
N TYR A 10 30.04 40.51 26.72
CA TYR A 10 29.04 40.76 25.68
C TYR A 10 27.73 41.16 26.38
N GLN A 11 27.38 42.44 26.31
CA GLN A 11 26.05 42.93 26.63
C GLN A 11 25.26 43.17 25.35
N GLY A 12 24.05 42.59 25.30
CA GLY A 12 22.92 43.11 24.53
C GLY A 12 22.43 42.26 23.36
N HIS A 13 21.39 41.45 23.60
CA HIS A 13 20.01 41.63 23.08
C HIS A 13 19.27 40.27 22.93
N HIS A 14 18.22 40.10 23.74
CA HIS A 14 17.15 39.09 23.67
C HIS A 14 17.53 37.65 23.25
N GLY A 15 18.32 36.97 24.10
CA GLY A 15 18.60 35.54 23.98
C GLY A 15 17.67 34.71 24.86
N SER A 16 16.90 33.81 24.25
CA SER A 16 16.13 32.74 24.87
C SER A 16 16.81 32.11 26.10
N HIS A 17 16.06 31.92 27.19
CA HIS A 17 16.43 31.33 28.50
C HIS A 17 17.07 29.92 28.48
N MET A 18 17.46 29.37 27.33
CA MET A 18 18.02 28.02 27.16
C MET A 18 19.54 27.91 27.34
N THR A 19 20.26 29.00 27.62
CA THR A 19 21.74 29.02 27.66
C THR A 19 22.34 29.07 29.06
N ILE A 20 21.78 28.33 30.02
CA ILE A 20 22.45 27.98 31.29
C ILE A 20 22.32 26.48 31.56
N ILE A 21 22.49 25.65 30.53
CA ILE A 21 22.68 24.20 30.74
C ILE A 21 24.19 23.96 30.71
N PRO A 22 24.79 23.49 31.82
CA PRO A 22 26.18 23.04 31.79
C PRO A 22 26.38 21.99 30.71
N VAL A 23 27.52 22.03 30.01
CA VAL A 23 27.79 21.11 28.89
C VAL A 23 27.64 19.65 29.30
N ASP A 24 28.00 19.28 30.52
CA ASP A 24 27.89 17.91 31.04
C ASP A 24 26.44 17.44 31.17
N ILE A 25 25.54 18.31 31.66
CA ILE A 25 24.11 18.02 31.75
C ILE A 25 23.50 17.90 30.35
N PHE A 26 23.93 18.75 29.42
CA PHE A 26 23.49 18.65 28.03
C PHE A 26 23.93 17.34 27.37
N ILE A 27 25.18 16.93 27.60
CA ILE A 27 25.74 15.65 27.12
C ILE A 27 24.93 14.48 27.68
N GLU A 28 24.62 14.51 28.98
CA GLU A 28 23.81 13.48 29.63
C GLU A 28 22.43 13.39 28.99
N ILE A 29 21.71 14.50 28.83
CA ILE A 29 20.41 14.55 28.14
C ILE A 29 20.52 13.91 26.75
N CYS A 30 21.55 14.29 25.97
CA CYS A 30 21.74 13.78 24.61
C CYS A 30 21.98 12.26 24.57
N SER A 31 22.57 11.66 25.60
CA SER A 31 22.76 10.21 25.68
C SER A 31 21.42 9.43 25.72
N HIS A 32 20.34 10.09 26.13
CA HIS A 32 18.99 9.53 26.19
C HIS A 32 18.13 9.81 24.96
N LEU A 33 18.63 10.53 23.95
CA LEU A 33 17.87 10.90 22.77
C LEU A 33 18.08 9.94 21.61
N HIS A 34 17.06 9.79 20.75
CA HIS A 34 17.18 9.05 19.50
C HIS A 34 18.15 9.80 18.55
N PRO A 35 18.94 9.12 17.71
CA PRO A 35 19.87 9.81 16.81
C PRO A 35 19.23 10.82 15.85
N LEU A 36 17.96 10.60 15.48
CA LEU A 36 17.20 11.59 14.69
C LEU A 36 17.02 12.91 15.45
N ASP A 37 16.71 12.84 16.74
CA ASP A 37 16.53 14.01 17.60
C ASP A 37 17.86 14.73 17.79
N LEU A 38 18.97 14.01 17.91
CA LEU A 38 20.31 14.62 17.93
C LEU A 38 20.61 15.39 16.64
N PHE A 39 20.24 14.85 15.48
CA PHE A 39 20.37 15.59 14.22
C PHE A 39 19.45 16.82 14.18
N THR A 40 18.24 16.74 14.73
CA THR A 40 17.34 17.89 14.85
C THR A 40 17.93 18.95 15.77
N LEU A 41 18.51 18.56 16.92
CA LEU A 41 19.17 19.48 17.86
C LEU A 41 20.34 20.24 17.25
N ILE A 42 21.13 19.58 16.39
CA ILE A 42 22.20 20.25 15.62
C ILE A 42 21.62 21.42 14.77
N GLU A 43 20.37 21.32 14.33
CA GLU A 43 19.74 22.33 13.49
C GLU A 43 19.14 23.50 14.30
N VAL A 44 18.90 23.33 15.60
CA VAL A 44 18.23 24.32 16.48
C VAL A 44 19.06 25.59 16.71
N CYS A 45 20.31 25.49 17.14
CA CYS A 45 21.14 26.67 17.44
C CYS A 45 22.64 26.41 17.20
N LYS A 46 23.43 27.51 17.14
CA LYS A 46 24.88 27.44 16.92
C LYS A 46 25.60 26.66 18.03
N GLN A 47 25.15 26.80 19.28
CA GLN A 47 25.76 26.15 20.44
C GLN A 47 25.59 24.62 20.39
N PHE A 48 24.38 24.12 20.15
CA PHE A 48 24.13 22.68 20.05
C PHE A 48 24.85 22.07 18.85
N ARG A 49 24.89 22.80 17.72
CA ARG A 49 25.71 22.40 16.56
C ARG A 49 27.17 22.24 16.94
N TYR A 50 27.74 23.20 17.68
CA TYR A 50 29.13 23.12 18.12
C TYR A 50 29.38 21.90 19.03
N TRP A 51 28.50 21.63 20.00
CA TRP A 51 28.66 20.50 20.93
C TRP A 51 28.44 19.12 20.27
N LEU A 52 27.50 19.00 19.33
CA LEU A 52 27.11 17.71 18.76
C LEU A 52 27.83 17.37 17.44
N ASN A 53 28.51 18.32 16.80
CA ASN A 53 29.17 18.14 15.50
C ASN A 53 30.70 18.15 15.60
N SER A 54 31.25 17.87 16.78
CA SER A 54 32.70 17.81 17.02
C SER A 54 33.25 16.38 16.89
N ALA A 55 34.53 16.25 16.54
CA ALA A 55 35.24 14.98 16.54
C ALA A 55 35.79 14.59 17.93
N SER A 56 35.43 15.31 19.00
CA SER A 56 35.93 15.04 20.34
C SER A 56 35.43 13.69 20.87
N PRO A 57 36.20 12.99 21.73
CA PRO A 57 35.78 11.72 22.32
C PRO A 57 34.40 11.78 22.99
N GLY A 58 34.13 12.84 23.77
CA GLY A 58 32.84 13.01 24.44
C GLY A 58 31.66 13.12 23.46
N THR A 59 31.80 13.90 22.39
CA THR A 59 30.76 13.96 21.34
C THR A 59 30.57 12.60 20.67
N GLN A 60 31.65 11.89 20.38
CA GLN A 60 31.57 10.57 19.75
C GLN A 60 30.89 9.53 20.66
N ASP A 61 31.10 9.62 21.97
CA ASP A 61 30.45 8.73 22.95
C ASP A 61 28.94 9.01 23.09
N ILE A 62 28.49 10.25 22.92
CA ILE A 62 27.04 10.58 22.82
C ILE A 62 26.42 9.84 21.64
N TRP A 63 27.02 9.97 20.45
CA TRP A 63 26.54 9.33 19.22
C TRP A 63 26.58 7.81 19.34
N ARG A 64 27.66 7.25 19.90
CA ARG A 64 27.78 5.81 20.16
C ARG A 64 26.67 5.33 21.10
N THR A 65 26.46 6.01 22.22
CA THR A 65 25.48 5.61 23.24
C THR A 65 24.07 5.65 22.67
N SER A 66 23.72 6.76 22.01
CA SER A 66 22.44 6.92 21.33
C SER A 66 22.23 5.85 20.24
N ARG A 67 23.24 5.60 19.40
CA ARG A 67 23.19 4.55 18.36
C ARG A 67 22.93 3.17 18.95
N LEU A 68 23.73 2.75 19.94
CA LEU A 68 23.63 1.42 20.51
C LEU A 68 22.28 1.21 21.21
N LYS A 69 21.76 2.25 21.87
CA LYS A 69 20.48 2.22 22.58
C LYS A 69 19.27 2.16 21.65
N PHE A 70 19.28 2.93 20.56
CA PHE A 70 18.08 3.16 19.75
C PHE A 70 18.09 2.50 18.37
N LEU A 71 19.26 2.14 17.84
CA LEU A 71 19.40 1.52 16.51
C LEU A 71 19.83 0.05 16.66
N PRO A 72 18.91 -0.88 16.99
CA PRO A 72 19.24 -2.29 17.22
C PRO A 72 19.78 -3.01 15.98
N TYR A 73 19.60 -2.44 14.78
CA TYR A 73 20.18 -2.92 13.53
C TYR A 73 21.59 -2.39 13.23
N LEU A 74 22.12 -1.50 14.08
CA LEU A 74 23.39 -0.80 13.87
C LEU A 74 24.31 -0.95 15.09
N GLN A 75 24.59 -2.20 15.50
CA GLN A 75 25.33 -2.50 16.73
C GLN A 75 26.85 -2.54 16.52
N LEU A 76 27.30 -2.99 15.35
CA LEU A 76 28.72 -3.01 15.00
C LEU A 76 29.33 -1.59 15.03
N LYS A 77 30.59 -1.51 15.46
CA LYS A 77 31.36 -0.26 15.49
C LYS A 77 31.47 0.39 14.09
N PRO A 78 31.68 1.72 14.03
CA PRO A 78 31.99 2.41 12.78
C PRO A 78 33.18 1.79 12.03
N PHE A 79 33.28 2.10 10.74
CA PHE A 79 34.50 1.81 9.98
C PHE A 79 35.68 2.59 10.57
N ALA A 80 36.90 2.07 10.42
CA ALA A 80 38.10 2.69 11.02
C ALA A 80 38.31 4.14 10.56
N ASP A 81 37.85 4.47 9.36
CA ASP A 81 37.93 5.79 8.72
C ASP A 81 36.60 6.58 8.78
N MET A 82 35.71 6.24 9.72
CA MET A 82 34.41 6.88 9.88
C MET A 82 34.10 7.15 11.34
N ASP A 83 33.68 8.37 11.64
CA ASP A 83 33.22 8.77 12.98
C ASP A 83 31.80 8.24 13.28
N GLU A 84 31.42 8.19 14.57
CA GLU A 84 30.13 7.69 15.03
C GLU A 84 28.96 8.51 14.47
N GLN A 85 29.11 9.83 14.30
CA GLN A 85 28.05 10.68 13.75
C GLN A 85 27.81 10.37 12.27
N SER A 86 28.85 10.30 11.45
CA SER A 86 28.76 9.94 10.03
C SER A 86 28.22 8.53 9.84
N TYR A 87 28.67 7.59 10.67
CA TYR A 87 28.20 6.21 10.65
C TYR A 87 26.72 6.10 11.03
N THR A 88 26.31 6.79 12.09
CA THR A 88 24.91 6.87 12.51
C THR A 88 24.05 7.51 11.43
N ARG A 89 24.53 8.62 10.84
CA ARG A 89 23.85 9.27 9.71
C ARG A 89 23.68 8.33 8.52
N LEU A 90 24.65 7.48 8.21
CA LEU A 90 24.57 6.48 7.13
C LEU A 90 23.49 5.43 7.45
N GLY A 91 23.48 4.93 8.69
CA GLY A 91 22.54 3.91 9.17
C GLY A 91 21.09 4.35 9.28
N LEU A 92 20.80 5.63 9.53
CA LEU A 92 19.43 6.14 9.68
C LEU A 92 18.60 6.05 8.39
N ILE A 93 17.80 5.00 8.28
CA ILE A 93 16.96 4.74 7.11
C ILE A 93 15.83 5.76 6.96
N GLU A 94 15.37 6.32 8.08
CA GLU A 94 14.30 7.30 8.20
C GLU A 94 14.64 8.63 7.50
N LYS A 95 15.94 8.94 7.34
CA LYS A 95 16.41 10.11 6.57
C LYS A 95 16.25 9.95 5.04
N GLY A 96 15.78 8.80 4.55
CA GLY A 96 15.53 8.55 3.14
C GLY A 96 16.80 8.41 2.29
N CYS A 97 16.64 8.41 0.97
CA CYS A 97 17.77 8.23 0.04
C CYS A 97 18.77 9.40 0.11
N GLN A 98 20.07 9.12 0.25
CA GLN A 98 21.12 10.15 0.27
C GLN A 98 21.25 10.95 -1.03
N PHE A 99 20.72 10.43 -2.15
CA PHE A 99 20.88 11.04 -3.47
C PHE A 99 19.64 11.80 -3.94
N CYS A 100 18.44 11.24 -3.77
CA CYS A 100 17.20 11.86 -4.24
C CYS A 100 16.29 12.34 -3.09
N GLY A 101 16.66 12.10 -1.83
CA GLY A 101 15.87 12.51 -0.67
C GLY A 101 14.54 11.77 -0.48
N THR A 102 14.16 10.86 -1.41
CA THR A 102 12.87 10.16 -1.29
C THR A 102 12.79 9.36 0.00
N ARG A 103 11.66 9.49 0.69
CA ARG A 103 11.25 8.69 1.85
C ARG A 103 10.10 7.74 1.51
N LYS A 104 9.58 7.82 0.27
CA LYS A 104 8.46 7.00 -0.20
C LYS A 104 8.89 5.59 -0.63
N GLU A 105 10.14 5.44 -1.03
CA GLU A 105 10.70 4.15 -1.45
C GLU A 105 11.59 3.57 -0.36
N TYR A 106 11.56 2.25 -0.24
CA TYR A 106 12.48 1.51 0.61
C TYR A 106 13.94 1.86 0.31
N CYS A 107 14.64 2.35 1.35
CA CYS A 107 16.05 2.68 1.32
C CYS A 107 16.80 1.72 2.24
N LYS A 108 17.98 1.28 1.80
CA LYS A 108 18.87 0.47 2.63
C LYS A 108 20.31 0.91 2.52
N VAL A 109 21.12 0.49 3.48
CA VAL A 109 22.56 0.73 3.45
C VAL A 109 23.23 -0.36 2.61
N TYR A 110 23.93 0.07 1.57
CA TYR A 110 24.83 -0.79 0.81
C TYR A 110 26.20 -0.72 1.47
N TRP A 111 26.41 -1.50 2.54
CA TRP A 111 27.63 -1.47 3.38
C TRP A 111 28.94 -1.50 2.58
N VAL A 112 28.95 -2.29 1.50
CA VAL A 112 30.10 -2.45 0.61
C VAL A 112 30.54 -1.16 -0.09
N PHE A 113 29.59 -0.24 -0.32
CA PHE A 113 29.84 1.08 -0.91
C PHE A 113 29.67 2.22 0.10
N ARG A 114 29.25 1.90 1.34
CA ARG A 114 28.97 2.85 2.41
C ARG A 114 28.01 3.97 2.01
N VAL A 115 26.96 3.61 1.27
CA VAL A 115 25.90 4.53 0.84
C VAL A 115 24.53 4.00 1.24
N ARG A 116 23.61 4.91 1.54
CA ARG A 116 22.19 4.62 1.77
C ARG A 116 21.36 5.21 0.65
N CYS A 117 20.69 4.35 -0.12
CA CYS A 117 19.88 4.81 -1.24
C CYS A 117 18.74 3.88 -1.61
N CYS A 118 17.77 4.41 -2.35
CA CYS A 118 16.71 3.61 -2.96
C CYS A 118 17.26 2.79 -4.13
N LYS A 119 16.51 1.76 -4.54
CA LYS A 119 16.88 0.84 -5.64
C LYS A 119 17.16 1.58 -6.96
N LYS A 120 16.38 2.63 -7.27
CA LYS A 120 16.55 3.43 -8.49
C LYS A 120 17.89 4.16 -8.51
N CYS A 121 18.22 4.88 -7.43
CA CYS A 121 19.50 5.57 -7.31
C CYS A 121 20.68 4.60 -7.31
N PHE A 122 20.55 3.46 -6.63
CA PHE A 122 21.58 2.42 -6.64
C PHE A 122 21.91 1.96 -8.06
N ASN A 123 20.89 1.56 -8.83
CA ASN A 123 21.07 1.06 -10.20
C ASN A 123 21.72 2.08 -11.14
N ARG A 124 21.49 3.39 -10.94
CA ARG A 124 22.13 4.46 -11.73
C ARG A 124 23.60 4.70 -11.39
N LYS A 125 24.08 4.18 -10.26
CA LYS A 125 25.43 4.44 -9.73
C LYS A 125 26.34 3.22 -9.76
N VAL A 126 25.82 2.06 -10.13
CA VAL A 126 26.60 0.84 -10.26
C VAL A 126 26.79 0.44 -11.72
N VAL A 127 27.89 -0.26 -11.99
CA VAL A 127 28.21 -0.87 -13.28
C VAL A 127 28.51 -2.35 -13.08
N SER A 128 28.02 -3.20 -13.99
CA SER A 128 28.33 -4.62 -13.97
C SER A 128 29.73 -4.87 -14.53
N ASN A 129 30.41 -5.92 -14.06
CA ASN A 129 31.61 -6.43 -14.73
C ASN A 129 31.39 -6.82 -16.20
N ARG A 130 30.14 -7.12 -16.61
CA ARG A 130 29.77 -7.41 -18.00
C ARG A 130 29.66 -6.15 -18.87
N ASP A 131 29.39 -4.99 -18.26
CA ASP A 131 29.15 -3.72 -18.95
C ASP A 131 30.35 -2.76 -18.87
N LEU A 132 31.50 -3.25 -18.38
CA LEU A 132 32.73 -2.46 -18.33
C LEU A 132 33.27 -2.29 -19.76
N PRO A 133 33.67 -1.07 -20.17
CA PRO A 133 34.26 -0.84 -21.48
C PRO A 133 35.48 -1.74 -21.73
N SER A 134 35.71 -2.17 -22.97
CA SER A 134 36.83 -3.04 -23.36
C SER A 134 38.23 -2.49 -22.97
N GLY A 135 38.37 -1.17 -22.79
CA GLY A 135 39.59 -0.54 -22.26
C GLY A 135 39.73 -0.54 -20.72
N ALA A 136 38.65 -0.83 -19.98
CA ALA A 136 38.66 -1.13 -18.55
C ALA A 136 38.90 -2.62 -18.27
N LEU A 137 38.70 -3.49 -19.28
CA LEU A 137 38.93 -4.93 -19.26
C LEU A 137 40.42 -5.34 -19.31
N LEU A 138 41.36 -4.40 -19.48
CA LEU A 138 42.79 -4.71 -19.56
C LEU A 138 43.39 -5.30 -18.28
N LEU A 139 42.69 -5.27 -17.14
CA LEU A 139 43.09 -6.01 -15.96
C LEU A 139 41.89 -6.69 -15.32
N VAL A 140 41.68 -7.95 -15.71
CA VAL A 140 40.96 -8.97 -14.92
C VAL A 140 41.32 -8.87 -13.43
N ASP A 141 42.55 -8.42 -13.13
CA ASP A 141 43.08 -8.10 -11.82
C ASP A 141 42.39 -6.93 -11.09
N THR A 142 42.17 -5.77 -11.72
CA THR A 142 41.63 -4.58 -11.00
C THR A 142 40.22 -4.79 -10.46
N SER A 143 39.45 -5.74 -11.01
CA SER A 143 38.15 -6.14 -10.48
C SER A 143 38.22 -6.76 -9.07
N ASN A 144 39.40 -7.25 -8.66
CA ASN A 144 39.69 -7.75 -7.32
C ASN A 144 40.23 -6.66 -6.38
N CYS A 145 40.52 -5.48 -6.91
CA CYS A 145 40.93 -4.28 -6.17
C CYS A 145 39.74 -3.40 -5.77
N LEU A 146 38.52 -3.77 -6.15
CA LEU A 146 37.30 -3.03 -5.84
C LEU A 146 36.35 -3.84 -4.96
N PRO A 147 35.68 -3.19 -4.00
CA PRO A 147 34.56 -3.78 -3.31
C PRO A 147 33.39 -3.95 -4.29
N TYR A 148 32.61 -5.02 -4.13
CA TYR A 148 31.55 -5.37 -5.08
C TYR A 148 30.29 -5.94 -4.41
N LEU A 149 29.16 -5.79 -5.10
CA LEU A 149 27.90 -6.43 -4.75
C LEU A 149 27.56 -7.52 -5.78
N ARG A 150 27.04 -8.65 -5.31
CA ARG A 150 26.38 -9.66 -6.16
C ARG A 150 24.87 -9.60 -5.93
N LYS A 151 24.08 -9.61 -7.01
CA LYS A 151 22.62 -9.72 -6.95
C LYS A 151 22.23 -11.17 -7.29
N GLY A 152 22.18 -12.05 -6.29
CA GLY A 152 21.77 -13.45 -6.48
C GLY A 152 22.78 -14.46 -5.92
N PRO A 153 22.60 -15.77 -6.22
CA PRO A 153 23.51 -16.82 -5.78
C PRO A 153 24.95 -16.56 -6.27
N GLU A 154 25.93 -17.00 -5.48
CA GLU A 154 27.34 -16.59 -5.63
C GLU A 154 27.98 -16.98 -6.97
N TYR A 155 27.47 -18.00 -7.66
CA TYR A 155 28.12 -18.60 -8.82
C TYR A 155 27.74 -17.98 -10.17
N ASP A 156 26.53 -17.41 -10.32
CA ASP A 156 26.04 -16.92 -11.63
C ASP A 156 25.77 -15.41 -11.68
N SER A 157 25.75 -14.75 -10.52
CA SER A 157 25.43 -13.32 -10.45
C SER A 157 26.64 -12.42 -10.77
N PRO A 158 26.50 -11.46 -11.71
CA PRO A 158 27.58 -10.54 -12.06
C PRO A 158 28.01 -9.67 -10.87
N LYS A 159 29.30 -9.34 -10.81
CA LYS A 159 29.84 -8.39 -9.84
C LYS A 159 29.40 -6.98 -10.25
N MET A 160 28.82 -6.26 -9.31
CA MET A 160 28.44 -4.86 -9.45
C MET A 160 29.42 -3.99 -8.68
N PHE A 161 29.96 -2.96 -9.32
CA PHE A 161 30.89 -2.02 -8.73
C PHE A 161 30.29 -0.62 -8.68
N TRP A 162 30.72 0.20 -7.74
CA TRP A 162 30.36 1.61 -7.74
C TRP A 162 31.08 2.33 -8.89
N PHE A 163 30.33 2.95 -9.79
CA PHE A 163 30.88 3.49 -11.03
C PHE A 163 31.94 4.57 -10.80
N ARG A 164 31.77 5.39 -9.75
CA ARG A 164 32.77 6.40 -9.37
C ARG A 164 34.11 5.76 -8.98
N ASP A 165 34.06 4.65 -8.27
CA ASP A 165 35.25 4.00 -7.71
C ASP A 165 36.00 3.24 -8.82
N VAL A 166 35.28 2.64 -9.77
CA VAL A 166 35.85 2.09 -11.01
C VAL A 166 36.64 3.16 -11.75
N ARG A 167 36.02 4.33 -11.99
CA ARG A 167 36.69 5.43 -12.70
C ARG A 167 37.92 5.92 -11.95
N ALA A 168 37.84 6.06 -10.63
CA ALA A 168 38.95 6.50 -9.79
C ALA A 168 40.13 5.52 -9.86
N ILE A 169 39.86 4.22 -9.70
CA ILE A 169 40.91 3.19 -9.78
C ILE A 169 41.51 3.09 -11.17
N CYS A 170 40.71 3.17 -12.24
CA CYS A 170 41.25 3.17 -13.60
C CYS A 170 42.17 4.38 -13.85
N LYS A 171 41.84 5.54 -13.30
CA LYS A 171 42.68 6.74 -13.40
C LYS A 171 43.97 6.57 -12.61
N GLU A 172 43.87 6.10 -11.37
CA GLU A 172 45.03 5.84 -10.48
C GLU A 172 45.97 4.82 -11.11
N PHE A 173 45.44 3.73 -11.67
CA PHE A 173 46.23 2.69 -12.31
C PHE A 173 46.97 3.20 -13.56
N LYS A 174 46.31 4.00 -14.40
CA LYS A 174 46.92 4.57 -15.62
C LYS A 174 48.08 5.53 -15.32
N SER A 175 48.12 6.12 -14.12
CA SER A 175 49.22 6.99 -13.70
C SER A 175 50.44 6.26 -13.11
N LEU A 176 50.39 4.92 -12.97
CA LEU A 176 51.48 4.15 -12.37
C LEU A 176 52.55 3.74 -13.38
N THR A 177 53.77 3.60 -12.88
CA THR A 177 54.86 2.91 -13.57
C THR A 177 54.63 1.39 -13.54
N ARG A 178 55.35 0.64 -14.39
CA ARG A 178 55.27 -0.83 -14.39
C ARG A 178 55.74 -1.46 -13.07
N GLU A 179 56.72 -0.86 -12.42
CA GLU A 179 57.30 -1.35 -11.15
C GLU A 179 56.34 -1.15 -9.97
N ASP A 180 55.66 0.00 -9.92
CA ASP A 180 54.72 0.33 -8.84
C ASP A 180 53.39 -0.43 -8.95
N ALA A 181 53.01 -0.85 -10.16
CA ALA A 181 51.73 -1.50 -10.44
C ALA A 181 51.49 -2.75 -9.59
N ALA A 182 52.53 -3.58 -9.36
CA ALA A 182 52.41 -4.81 -8.59
C ALA A 182 52.20 -4.55 -7.08
N ILE A 183 52.93 -3.58 -6.51
CA ILE A 183 52.80 -3.16 -5.11
C ILE A 183 51.42 -2.54 -4.89
N TRP A 184 51.03 -1.64 -5.79
CA TRP A 184 49.73 -1.00 -5.78
C TRP A 184 48.59 -2.03 -5.84
N TYR A 185 48.69 -3.01 -6.74
CA TYR A 185 47.69 -4.07 -6.90
C TYR A 185 47.50 -4.87 -5.60
N ARG A 186 48.60 -5.33 -4.98
CA ARG A 186 48.55 -6.08 -3.72
C ARG A 186 47.90 -5.27 -2.60
N LYS A 187 48.25 -3.98 -2.50
CA LYS A 187 47.67 -3.06 -1.52
C LYS A 187 46.16 -2.90 -1.72
N LYS A 188 45.72 -2.51 -2.93
CA LYS A 188 44.29 -2.30 -3.22
C LYS A 188 43.46 -3.56 -3.09
N ARG A 189 44.00 -4.71 -3.50
CA ARG A 189 43.36 -6.01 -3.31
C ARG A 189 43.17 -6.35 -1.83
N SER A 190 44.16 -6.08 -0.99
CA SER A 190 44.06 -6.26 0.46
C SER A 190 43.00 -5.34 1.08
N GLU A 191 42.97 -4.07 0.69
CA GLU A 191 41.97 -3.09 1.13
C GLU A 191 40.55 -3.53 0.75
N ALA A 192 40.34 -3.91 -0.52
CA ALA A 192 39.06 -4.43 -1.00
C ALA A 192 38.65 -5.70 -0.24
N HIS A 193 39.59 -6.61 0.03
CA HIS A 193 39.31 -7.82 0.80
C HIS A 193 38.80 -7.51 2.21
N LYS A 194 39.45 -6.57 2.92
CA LYS A 194 39.02 -6.12 4.25
C LYS A 194 37.61 -5.52 4.23
N ILE A 195 37.31 -4.66 3.24
CA ILE A 195 35.96 -4.09 3.06
C ILE A 195 34.92 -5.20 2.82
N MET A 196 35.25 -6.19 2.01
CA MET A 196 34.37 -7.31 1.71
C MET A 196 34.14 -8.21 2.92
N GLU A 197 35.17 -8.48 3.73
CA GLU A 197 35.05 -9.25 4.98
C GLU A 197 34.17 -8.53 6.00
N ASP A 198 34.41 -7.24 6.24
CA ASP A 198 33.60 -6.41 7.13
C ASP A 198 32.14 -6.32 6.64
N THR A 199 31.94 -6.14 5.33
CA THR A 199 30.61 -6.19 4.70
C THR A 199 29.90 -7.52 4.98
N ARG A 200 30.60 -8.66 4.92
CA ARG A 200 29.99 -9.97 5.23
C ARG A 200 29.56 -10.05 6.69
N LYS A 201 30.37 -9.54 7.63
CA LYS A 201 30.03 -9.47 9.05
C LYS A 201 28.77 -8.63 9.26
N ARG A 202 28.72 -7.43 8.67
CA ARG A 202 27.56 -6.53 8.73
C ARG A 202 26.30 -7.13 8.14
N ARG A 203 26.40 -7.83 7.00
CA ARG A 203 25.24 -8.52 6.40
C ARG A 203 24.72 -9.66 7.27
N LYS A 204 25.60 -10.39 7.93
CA LYS A 204 25.19 -11.44 8.88
C LYS A 204 24.44 -10.84 10.06
N ASP A 205 25.01 -9.80 10.67
CA ASP A 205 24.40 -9.06 11.78
C ASP A 205 23.03 -8.48 11.40
N GLU A 206 22.96 -7.79 10.25
CA GLU A 206 21.72 -7.28 9.67
C GLU A 206 20.71 -8.42 9.46
N CYS A 207 21.12 -9.56 8.90
CA CYS A 207 20.25 -10.72 8.71
C CYS A 207 19.69 -11.27 10.03
N TYR A 208 20.52 -11.40 11.06
CA TYR A 208 20.08 -11.85 12.39
C TYR A 208 19.05 -10.88 12.99
N TRP A 209 19.35 -9.58 12.94
CA TRP A 209 18.41 -8.56 13.40
C TRP A 209 17.09 -8.62 12.62
N LEU A 210 17.16 -8.72 11.29
CA LEU A 210 16.01 -8.83 10.40
C LEU A 210 15.11 -10.02 10.73
N ILE A 211 15.70 -11.19 11.01
CA ILE A 211 14.96 -12.38 11.42
C ILE A 211 14.27 -12.15 12.77
N SER A 212 14.99 -11.61 13.75
CA SER A 212 14.43 -11.32 15.08
C SER A 212 13.30 -10.29 15.01
N ARG A 213 13.46 -9.23 14.21
CA ARG A 213 12.43 -8.20 14.01
C ARG A 213 11.17 -8.78 13.37
N ARG A 214 11.31 -9.60 12.32
CA ARG A 214 10.17 -10.29 11.69
C ARG A 214 9.43 -11.21 12.67
N LYS A 215 10.16 -11.93 13.53
CA LYS A 215 9.54 -12.75 14.58
C LYS A 215 8.75 -11.90 15.57
N GLN A 216 9.27 -10.74 15.97
CA GLN A 216 8.54 -9.83 16.85
C GLN A 216 7.30 -9.25 16.17
N ASP A 217 7.43 -8.75 14.94
CA ASP A 217 6.31 -8.22 14.16
C ASP A 217 5.22 -9.28 13.98
N LYS A 218 5.62 -10.54 13.74
CA LYS A 218 4.69 -11.68 13.68
C LYS A 218 3.93 -11.86 15.00
N LYS A 219 4.63 -11.86 16.14
CA LYS A 219 4.01 -12.01 17.46
C LYS A 219 3.02 -10.89 17.77
N GLU A 220 3.38 -9.63 17.48
CA GLU A 220 2.47 -8.49 17.68
C GLU A 220 1.23 -8.59 16.78
N PHE A 221 1.42 -8.99 15.52
CA PHE A 221 0.32 -9.23 14.61
C PHE A 221 -0.59 -10.37 15.08
N GLU A 222 -0.02 -11.51 15.47
CA GLU A 222 -0.76 -12.63 16.05
C GLU A 222 -1.53 -12.19 17.30
N LYS A 223 -0.93 -11.36 18.17
CA LYS A 223 -1.61 -10.81 19.34
C LYS A 223 -2.87 -10.01 18.96
N ILE A 224 -2.80 -9.16 17.93
CA ILE A 224 -3.99 -8.45 17.43
C ILE A 224 -5.08 -9.43 16.97
N ILE A 225 -4.69 -10.49 16.25
CA ILE A 225 -5.65 -11.50 15.78
C ILE A 225 -6.33 -12.22 16.96
N HIS A 226 -5.58 -12.55 18.02
CA HIS A 226 -6.15 -13.14 19.23
C HIS A 226 -7.08 -12.16 19.94
N GLU A 227 -6.66 -10.91 20.13
CA GLU A 227 -7.50 -9.88 20.73
C GLU A 227 -8.82 -9.68 19.96
N LEU A 228 -8.80 -9.70 18.62
CA LEU A 228 -10.02 -9.60 17.82
C LEU A 228 -10.88 -10.87 17.92
N ARG A 229 -10.28 -12.06 18.02
CA ARG A 229 -11.02 -13.32 18.19
C ARG A 229 -11.76 -13.35 19.53
N ASP A 230 -11.09 -12.91 20.59
CA ASP A 230 -11.56 -13.00 21.97
C ASP A 230 -12.51 -11.85 22.35
N MET A 231 -12.62 -10.82 21.50
CA MET A 231 -13.62 -9.77 21.68
C MET A 231 -15.02 -10.37 21.58
N GLN A 232 -15.79 -10.20 22.66
CA GLN A 232 -17.19 -10.61 22.76
C GLN A 232 -18.12 -9.41 22.68
N ARG A 233 -19.37 -9.67 22.32
CA ARG A 233 -20.49 -8.73 22.40
C ARG A 233 -21.16 -8.88 23.77
N ASP A 234 -22.15 -8.04 24.04
CA ASP A 234 -22.88 -8.03 25.32
C ASP A 234 -23.64 -9.34 25.58
N ASP A 235 -23.93 -10.10 24.52
CA ASP A 235 -24.56 -11.43 24.56
C ASP A 235 -23.56 -12.58 24.85
N GLY A 236 -22.26 -12.27 25.01
CA GLY A 236 -21.20 -13.25 25.23
C GLY A 236 -20.71 -13.96 23.96
N GLU A 237 -21.31 -13.69 22.80
CA GLU A 237 -20.86 -14.27 21.55
C GLU A 237 -19.65 -13.51 20.97
N SER A 238 -18.82 -14.20 20.20
CA SER A 238 -17.65 -13.59 19.57
C SER A 238 -18.07 -12.48 18.60
N LYS A 239 -17.50 -11.28 18.76
CA LYS A 239 -17.81 -10.12 17.92
C LYS A 239 -17.34 -10.29 16.47
N TYR A 240 -16.27 -11.05 16.25
CA TYR A 240 -15.63 -11.20 14.93
C TYR A 240 -15.47 -12.66 14.52
N VAL A 241 -15.82 -12.98 13.28
CA VAL A 241 -15.58 -14.32 12.72
C VAL A 241 -14.15 -14.39 12.18
N VAL A 242 -13.36 -15.33 12.73
CA VAL A 242 -11.94 -15.52 12.37
C VAL A 242 -11.72 -15.63 10.86
N ARG A 243 -12.60 -16.34 10.14
CA ARG A 243 -12.51 -16.47 8.68
C ARG A 243 -12.47 -15.11 7.98
N TRP A 244 -13.35 -14.19 8.34
CA TRP A 244 -13.44 -12.88 7.68
C TRP A 244 -12.31 -11.94 8.09
N ILE A 245 -11.74 -12.09 9.28
CA ILE A 245 -10.55 -11.33 9.71
C ILE A 245 -9.38 -11.53 8.72
N TRP A 246 -9.21 -12.76 8.22
CA TRP A 246 -8.17 -13.09 7.25
C TRP A 246 -8.43 -12.55 5.83
N GLU A 247 -9.67 -12.20 5.50
CA GLU A 247 -10.06 -11.62 4.21
C GLU A 247 -9.96 -10.09 4.17
N LEU A 248 -9.64 -9.45 5.30
CA LEU A 248 -9.52 -7.99 5.38
C LEU A 248 -8.30 -7.48 4.59
N LYS A 249 -8.46 -6.36 3.88
CA LYS A 249 -7.39 -5.73 3.10
C LYS A 249 -6.22 -5.31 3.98
N SER A 250 -6.53 -4.78 5.17
CA SER A 250 -5.55 -4.41 6.19
C SER A 250 -4.74 -5.62 6.67
N CYS A 251 -5.35 -6.80 6.74
CA CYS A 251 -4.67 -8.05 7.09
C CYS A 251 -3.63 -8.42 6.02
N THR A 252 -4.03 -8.44 4.74
CA THR A 252 -3.11 -8.69 3.62
C THR A 252 -1.97 -7.68 3.56
N LYS A 253 -2.29 -6.40 3.74
CA LYS A 253 -1.28 -5.33 3.74
C LYS A 253 -0.31 -5.45 4.92
N ALA A 254 -0.78 -5.86 6.10
CA ALA A 254 0.08 -6.11 7.25
C ALA A 254 1.07 -7.25 6.98
N PHE A 255 0.64 -8.32 6.30
CA PHE A 255 1.53 -9.38 5.85
C PHE A 255 2.61 -8.86 4.89
N GLU A 256 2.23 -8.05 3.90
CA GLU A 256 3.18 -7.45 2.96
C GLU A 256 4.18 -6.55 3.70
N LEU A 257 3.70 -5.71 4.61
CA LEU A 257 4.55 -4.82 5.45
C LEU A 257 5.42 -5.59 6.43
N SER A 258 5.05 -6.80 6.88
CA SER A 258 5.93 -7.64 7.70
C SER A 258 7.23 -8.01 6.98
N ARG A 259 7.22 -7.97 5.63
CA ARG A 259 8.41 -8.17 4.79
C ARG A 259 9.29 -6.92 4.68
N GLU A 260 8.79 -5.77 5.15
CA GLU A 260 9.46 -4.46 5.23
C GLU A 260 9.83 -4.15 6.70
N PRO A 261 10.98 -4.67 7.18
CA PRO A 261 11.38 -4.68 8.60
C PRO A 261 11.81 -3.31 9.13
N TYR A 262 12.13 -2.38 8.23
CA TYR A 262 12.60 -1.03 8.54
C TYR A 262 11.48 0.01 8.61
N ILE A 263 10.25 -0.39 8.27
CA ILE A 263 9.08 0.47 8.42
C ILE A 263 8.55 0.29 9.83
N GLU A 264 8.46 1.39 10.57
CA GLU A 264 7.79 1.42 11.87
C GLU A 264 6.30 1.10 11.68
N LYS A 265 5.80 0.16 12.48
CA LYS A 265 4.43 -0.35 12.38
C LYS A 265 3.64 0.12 13.58
N ASP A 266 2.58 0.88 13.33
CA ASP A 266 1.60 1.20 14.35
C ASP A 266 0.51 0.12 14.37
N TRP A 267 0.72 -0.85 15.26
CA TRP A 267 -0.20 -1.97 15.50
C TRP A 267 -1.59 -1.51 16.00
N LYS A 268 -1.68 -0.35 16.66
CA LYS A 268 -2.96 0.21 17.12
C LYS A 268 -3.75 0.81 15.96
N ILE A 269 -3.09 1.47 15.01
CA ILE A 269 -3.70 1.93 13.76
C ILE A 269 -4.20 0.73 12.95
N LEU A 270 -3.38 -0.32 12.83
CA LEU A 270 -3.77 -1.54 12.11
C LEU A 270 -5.03 -2.16 12.72
N LYS A 271 -5.06 -2.38 14.04
CA LYS A 271 -6.23 -2.96 14.73
C LYS A 271 -7.50 -2.16 14.46
N ARG A 272 -7.44 -0.82 14.58
CA ARG A 272 -8.60 0.06 14.28
C ARG A 272 -9.05 -0.06 12.83
N ALA A 273 -8.13 -0.04 11.88
CA ALA A 273 -8.44 -0.20 10.46
C ALA A 273 -9.13 -1.55 10.18
N MET A 274 -8.64 -2.64 10.79
CA MET A 274 -9.25 -3.96 10.66
C MET A 274 -10.68 -4.00 11.20
N MET A 275 -10.95 -3.36 12.33
CA MET A 275 -12.30 -3.28 12.90
C MET A 275 -13.27 -2.56 11.96
N THR A 276 -12.89 -1.39 11.44
CA THR A 276 -13.70 -0.62 10.48
C THR A 276 -13.91 -1.38 9.17
N GLU A 277 -12.86 -2.01 8.63
CA GLU A 277 -12.97 -2.82 7.41
C GLU A 277 -13.90 -4.03 7.59
N TYR A 278 -13.88 -4.65 8.77
CA TYR A 278 -14.77 -5.77 9.07
C TYR A 278 -16.23 -5.34 9.06
N GLU A 279 -16.56 -4.22 9.72
CA GLU A 279 -17.94 -3.69 9.74
C GLU A 279 -18.46 -3.42 8.32
N GLU A 280 -17.63 -2.81 7.47
CA GLU A 280 -17.98 -2.57 6.07
C GLU A 280 -18.09 -3.86 5.24
N LEU A 281 -17.21 -4.85 5.47
CA LEU A 281 -17.31 -6.15 4.82
C LEU A 281 -18.64 -6.85 5.18
N MET A 282 -19.05 -6.82 6.45
CA MET A 282 -20.32 -7.42 6.87
C MET A 282 -21.52 -6.70 6.23
N LYS A 283 -21.49 -5.36 6.12
CA LYS A 283 -22.52 -4.60 5.38
C LYS A 283 -22.56 -5.00 3.90
N GLN A 284 -21.41 -5.16 3.26
CA GLN A 284 -21.32 -5.59 1.86
C GLN A 284 -21.91 -6.99 1.63
N GLN A 285 -21.64 -7.93 2.52
CA GLN A 285 -22.23 -9.28 2.45
C GLN A 285 -23.75 -9.24 2.53
N ARG A 286 -24.30 -8.42 3.41
CA ARG A 286 -25.74 -8.21 3.55
C ARG A 286 -26.34 -7.55 2.30
N ARG A 287 -25.75 -6.47 1.80
CA ARG A 287 -26.17 -5.87 0.52
C ARG A 287 -26.17 -6.88 -0.62
N LYS A 288 -25.18 -7.78 -0.65
CA LYS A 288 -25.13 -8.88 -1.63
C LYS A 288 -26.30 -9.86 -1.46
N GLN A 289 -26.72 -10.20 -0.24
CA GLN A 289 -27.91 -11.02 -0.02
C GLN A 289 -29.19 -10.34 -0.51
N ILE A 290 -29.37 -9.04 -0.21
CA ILE A 290 -30.49 -8.23 -0.73
C ILE A 290 -30.49 -8.30 -2.26
N CYS A 291 -29.33 -8.04 -2.87
CA CYS A 291 -29.19 -8.05 -4.30
C CYS A 291 -29.52 -9.42 -4.92
N THR A 292 -28.96 -10.50 -4.39
CA THR A 292 -29.27 -11.86 -4.86
C THR A 292 -30.76 -12.18 -4.75
N CYS A 293 -31.41 -11.76 -3.66
CA CYS A 293 -32.84 -12.00 -3.47
C CYS A 293 -33.68 -11.18 -4.48
N ILE A 294 -33.42 -9.89 -4.64
CA ILE A 294 -34.09 -9.05 -5.65
C ILE A 294 -33.88 -9.63 -7.06
N LEU A 295 -32.66 -10.07 -7.38
CA LEU A 295 -32.36 -10.69 -8.67
C LEU A 295 -33.19 -11.95 -8.88
N SER A 296 -33.30 -12.83 -7.88
CA SER A 296 -34.16 -14.02 -7.97
C SER A 296 -35.64 -13.69 -8.17
N LEU A 297 -36.13 -12.59 -7.58
CA LEU A 297 -37.50 -12.13 -7.75
C LEU A 297 -37.77 -11.54 -9.15
N LEU A 298 -36.75 -10.95 -9.77
CA LEU A 298 -36.83 -10.41 -11.13
C LEU A 298 -36.74 -11.48 -12.21
N THR A 299 -35.99 -12.55 -11.96
CA THR A 299 -35.73 -13.62 -12.95
C THR A 299 -36.57 -14.88 -12.74
N ALA A 300 -37.44 -14.92 -11.72
CA ALA A 300 -38.30 -16.07 -11.50
C ALA A 300 -39.34 -16.19 -12.64
N ASP A 301 -39.32 -17.31 -13.35
CA ASP A 301 -40.34 -17.62 -14.36
C ASP A 301 -41.74 -17.70 -13.71
N ASN A 302 -42.74 -17.16 -14.41
CA ASN A 302 -44.14 -17.18 -13.97
C ASN A 302 -44.74 -18.59 -13.78
N THR A 303 -44.00 -19.65 -14.14
CA THR A 303 -44.51 -21.02 -14.29
C THR A 303 -44.30 -21.93 -13.07
N ALA A 304 -43.62 -21.51 -12.00
CA ALA A 304 -43.54 -22.30 -10.76
C ALA A 304 -43.41 -21.41 -9.51
N ARG A 305 -44.48 -20.69 -9.14
CA ARG A 305 -44.52 -19.87 -7.93
C ARG A 305 -44.91 -20.70 -6.70
N THR A 306 -44.02 -21.57 -6.28
CA THR A 306 -44.04 -22.16 -4.94
C THR A 306 -42.65 -22.02 -4.35
N TYR A 307 -42.43 -20.93 -3.62
CA TYR A 307 -41.30 -20.87 -2.70
C TYR A 307 -41.47 -21.99 -1.66
N PRO A 308 -40.37 -22.56 -1.11
CA PRO A 308 -40.43 -23.61 -0.09
C PRO A 308 -41.27 -23.27 1.15
N THR A 309 -41.62 -21.99 1.31
CA THR A 309 -42.34 -21.39 2.43
C THR A 309 -43.86 -21.24 2.21
N GLY A 310 -44.41 -21.68 1.07
CA GLY A 310 -45.85 -21.57 0.80
C GLY A 310 -46.34 -20.13 0.56
N ILE A 311 -45.43 -19.16 0.42
CA ILE A 311 -45.76 -17.77 0.10
C ILE A 311 -46.07 -17.69 -1.39
N THR A 312 -47.33 -17.52 -1.73
CA THR A 312 -47.75 -17.15 -3.08
C THR A 312 -47.74 -15.62 -3.19
N ASP A 313 -47.13 -15.11 -4.26
CA ASP A 313 -47.39 -13.77 -4.82
C ASP A 313 -46.50 -12.56 -4.44
N TYR A 314 -45.24 -12.75 -4.02
CA TYR A 314 -44.29 -11.63 -3.97
C TYR A 314 -43.54 -11.45 -5.30
N GLN A 315 -43.75 -10.32 -6.00
CA GLN A 315 -43.14 -10.00 -7.30
C GLN A 315 -42.37 -8.67 -7.26
N VAL A 316 -41.24 -8.59 -7.95
CA VAL A 316 -40.51 -7.35 -8.26
C VAL A 316 -40.51 -7.18 -9.78
N SER A 317 -40.95 -6.02 -10.26
CA SER A 317 -40.96 -5.70 -11.70
C SER A 317 -39.72 -4.89 -12.09
N VAL A 318 -39.32 -4.95 -13.36
CA VAL A 318 -38.27 -4.07 -13.91
C VAL A 318 -38.62 -2.58 -13.88
N SER A 319 -39.91 -2.26 -13.68
CA SER A 319 -40.39 -0.88 -13.52
C SER A 319 -40.51 -0.46 -12.05
N ASP A 320 -40.13 -1.32 -11.10
CA ASP A 320 -40.25 -1.03 -9.67
C ASP A 320 -39.28 0.11 -9.26
N PRO A 321 -39.76 1.17 -8.59
CA PRO A 321 -38.91 2.24 -8.05
C PRO A 321 -37.77 1.74 -7.17
N LEU A 322 -37.93 0.54 -6.57
CA LEU A 322 -36.88 -0.15 -5.84
C LEU A 322 -35.59 -0.26 -6.65
N LEU A 323 -35.66 -0.59 -7.94
CA LEU A 323 -34.46 -0.74 -8.78
C LEU A 323 -33.72 0.57 -9.01
N GLU A 324 -34.47 1.67 -9.08
CA GLU A 324 -33.91 3.01 -9.20
C GLU A 324 -33.34 3.50 -7.87
N CYS A 325 -34.05 3.28 -6.76
CA CYS A 325 -33.77 3.93 -5.48
C CYS A 325 -32.98 3.07 -4.49
N LEU A 326 -32.76 1.77 -4.74
CA LEU A 326 -32.20 0.79 -3.79
C LEU A 326 -31.01 1.32 -3.00
N ARG A 327 -30.04 1.95 -3.69
CA ARG A 327 -28.79 2.45 -3.10
C ARG A 327 -28.95 3.65 -2.16
N TRP A 328 -30.11 4.32 -2.22
CA TRP A 328 -30.48 5.42 -1.34
C TRP A 328 -31.44 5.00 -0.23
N CYS A 329 -32.01 3.79 -0.28
CA CYS A 329 -32.84 3.27 0.79
C CYS A 329 -32.02 3.15 2.09
N PRO A 330 -32.44 3.76 3.21
CA PRO A 330 -31.76 3.66 4.49
C PRO A 330 -31.44 2.22 4.89
N SER A 331 -32.38 1.29 4.69
CA SER A 331 -32.20 -0.14 5.02
C SER A 331 -31.28 -0.89 4.06
N TYR A 332 -30.86 -0.29 2.95
CA TYR A 332 -29.79 -0.80 2.10
C TYR A 332 -28.43 -0.19 2.46
N GLN A 333 -28.42 1.09 2.83
CA GLN A 333 -27.22 1.78 3.28
C GLN A 333 -26.71 1.23 4.61
N ASP A 334 -27.60 0.97 5.55
CA ASP A 334 -27.27 0.33 6.82
C ASP A 334 -28.24 -0.83 7.08
N PRO A 335 -27.97 -2.01 6.49
CA PRO A 335 -28.93 -3.10 6.59
C PRO A 335 -29.06 -3.65 8.01
N PRO A 336 -30.29 -3.87 8.50
CA PRO A 336 -30.56 -4.23 9.87
C PRO A 336 -29.97 -5.59 10.23
N PHE A 337 -29.63 -5.74 11.50
CA PHE A 337 -29.10 -6.97 12.06
C PHE A 337 -30.24 -7.89 12.51
N ILE A 338 -30.12 -9.21 12.28
CA ILE A 338 -30.93 -10.17 13.02
C ILE A 338 -30.30 -10.35 14.40
N ASN A 339 -31.08 -10.14 15.46
CA ASN A 339 -30.60 -10.27 16.85
C ASN A 339 -29.35 -9.41 17.16
N ASN A 340 -29.23 -8.24 16.52
CA ASN A 340 -28.02 -7.42 16.54
C ASN A 340 -26.74 -8.11 16.05
N ASP A 341 -26.82 -9.26 15.38
CA ASP A 341 -25.64 -9.99 14.91
C ASP A 341 -25.32 -9.72 13.42
N PRO A 342 -24.16 -9.11 13.09
CA PRO A 342 -23.72 -8.94 11.71
C PRO A 342 -23.49 -10.26 10.95
N ARG A 343 -23.33 -11.39 11.64
CA ARG A 343 -22.89 -12.69 11.09
C ARG A 343 -24.04 -13.58 10.65
N ASN A 344 -25.24 -13.35 11.19
CA ASN A 344 -26.39 -14.19 10.89
C ASN A 344 -26.94 -13.82 9.50
N PRO A 345 -26.88 -14.74 8.51
CA PRO A 345 -27.52 -14.48 7.23
C PRO A 345 -29.02 -14.35 7.44
N TRP A 346 -29.67 -13.48 6.68
CA TRP A 346 -31.12 -13.41 6.74
C TRP A 346 -31.74 -14.69 6.21
N SER A 347 -32.76 -15.18 6.91
CA SER A 347 -33.59 -16.24 6.37
C SER A 347 -34.28 -15.72 5.10
N THR A 348 -34.50 -16.61 4.14
CA THR A 348 -35.28 -16.27 2.94
C THR A 348 -36.65 -15.68 3.31
N GLN A 349 -37.24 -16.16 4.41
CA GLN A 349 -38.51 -15.66 4.92
C GLN A 349 -38.42 -14.19 5.37
N TYR A 350 -37.42 -13.82 6.17
CA TYR A 350 -37.24 -12.43 6.62
C TYR A 350 -36.95 -11.49 5.43
N LEU A 351 -36.11 -11.93 4.49
CA LEU A 351 -35.81 -11.16 3.28
C LEU A 351 -37.10 -10.84 2.50
N LEU A 352 -37.94 -11.85 2.27
CA LEU A 352 -39.14 -11.73 1.45
C LEU A 352 -40.29 -11.01 2.16
N LEU A 353 -40.50 -11.26 3.45
CA LEU A 353 -41.68 -10.78 4.19
C LEU A 353 -41.46 -9.43 4.87
N ASP A 354 -40.23 -9.10 5.25
CA ASP A 354 -39.94 -7.92 6.05
C ASP A 354 -39.05 -6.93 5.29
N LEU A 355 -37.84 -7.36 4.92
CA LEU A 355 -36.81 -6.42 4.44
C LEU A 355 -37.08 -5.87 3.04
N ILE A 356 -37.43 -6.71 2.05
CA ILE A 356 -37.70 -6.22 0.70
C ILE A 356 -38.98 -5.35 0.65
N PRO A 357 -40.09 -5.70 1.33
CA PRO A 357 -41.24 -4.81 1.46
C PRO A 357 -40.89 -3.46 2.08
N GLN A 358 -40.03 -3.43 3.12
CA GLN A 358 -39.55 -2.19 3.70
C GLN A 358 -38.71 -1.37 2.71
N LEU A 359 -37.76 -2.00 2.03
CA LEU A 359 -36.93 -1.34 1.00
C LEU A 359 -37.78 -0.74 -0.12
N ARG A 360 -38.86 -1.41 -0.52
CA ARG A 360 -39.81 -0.89 -1.52
C ARG A 360 -40.55 0.35 -1.00
N LYS A 361 -41.00 0.36 0.26
CA LYS A 361 -41.61 1.55 0.87
C LYS A 361 -40.63 2.72 0.89
N GLU A 362 -39.40 2.49 1.33
CA GLU A 362 -38.32 3.48 1.31
C GLU A 362 -38.07 4.01 -0.11
N ALA A 363 -38.01 3.12 -1.10
CA ALA A 363 -37.82 3.49 -2.49
C ALA A 363 -38.97 4.34 -3.05
N ILE A 364 -40.22 4.01 -2.73
CA ILE A 364 -41.40 4.77 -3.16
C ILE A 364 -41.38 6.19 -2.57
N GLU A 365 -41.05 6.32 -1.28
CA GLU A 365 -40.95 7.64 -0.63
C GLU A 365 -39.80 8.47 -1.22
N LEU A 366 -38.65 7.85 -1.45
CA LEU A 366 -37.53 8.50 -2.14
C LEU A 366 -37.95 8.95 -3.55
N HIS A 367 -38.66 8.12 -4.29
CA HIS A 367 -39.09 8.43 -5.66
C HIS A 367 -39.96 9.70 -5.73
N LYS A 368 -40.74 10.00 -4.69
CA LYS A 368 -41.57 11.22 -4.59
C LYS A 368 -40.79 12.49 -4.27
N LEU A 369 -39.64 12.35 -3.60
CA LEU A 369 -38.84 13.49 -3.16
C LEU A 369 -37.87 13.96 -4.25
N PRO A 370 -37.69 15.28 -4.45
CA PRO A 370 -36.59 15.81 -5.24
C PRO A 370 -35.28 15.38 -4.57
N GLY A 371 -34.46 14.62 -5.30
CA GLY A 371 -33.29 13.95 -4.76
C GLY A 371 -32.06 14.08 -5.66
N PRO A 372 -30.94 13.43 -5.27
CA PRO A 372 -29.75 13.34 -6.13
C PRO A 372 -30.12 12.76 -7.50
N ILE A 373 -29.35 13.11 -8.55
CA ILE A 373 -29.58 12.62 -9.91
C ILE A 373 -29.60 11.09 -9.89
N ARG A 374 -30.78 10.51 -10.10
CA ARG A 374 -31.00 9.07 -10.17
C ARG A 374 -30.79 8.59 -11.60
N PRO A 375 -30.39 7.33 -11.79
CA PRO A 375 -30.18 6.76 -13.12
C PRO A 375 -31.47 6.72 -13.97
N GLY A 376 -32.65 6.79 -13.34
CA GLY A 376 -33.95 6.67 -14.00
C GLY A 376 -34.37 5.21 -14.21
N SER A 377 -35.56 4.97 -14.77
CA SER A 377 -36.06 3.61 -15.00
C SER A 377 -35.22 2.88 -16.05
N ILE A 378 -34.77 1.66 -15.75
CA ILE A 378 -34.01 0.81 -16.69
C ILE A 378 -34.80 0.48 -17.98
N THR A 379 -36.11 0.70 -17.98
CA THR A 379 -36.97 0.52 -19.16
C THR A 379 -36.96 1.73 -20.13
N THR A 380 -36.34 2.84 -19.73
CA THR A 380 -36.08 4.01 -20.59
C THR A 380 -34.70 3.88 -21.24
N VAL A 381 -34.46 4.57 -22.35
CA VAL A 381 -33.18 4.47 -23.06
C VAL A 381 -32.06 5.09 -22.21
N LEU A 382 -32.29 6.28 -21.65
CA LEU A 382 -31.34 6.94 -20.76
C LEU A 382 -31.12 6.14 -19.47
N GLY A 383 -32.17 5.58 -18.89
CA GLY A 383 -32.04 4.74 -17.71
C GLY A 383 -31.24 3.47 -17.99
N ALA A 384 -31.53 2.76 -19.08
CA ALA A 384 -30.74 1.60 -19.49
C ALA A 384 -29.25 1.96 -19.65
N LEU A 385 -28.92 3.10 -20.25
CA LEU A 385 -27.54 3.58 -20.36
C LEU A 385 -26.90 3.87 -19.00
N ASN A 386 -27.61 4.59 -18.13
CA ASN A 386 -27.13 4.94 -16.80
C ASN A 386 -26.94 3.71 -15.90
N HIS A 387 -27.70 2.64 -16.14
CA HIS A 387 -27.58 1.34 -15.46
C HIS A 387 -26.55 0.39 -16.12
N GLY A 388 -25.82 0.84 -17.14
CA GLY A 388 -24.73 0.08 -17.76
C GLY A 388 -25.12 -0.82 -18.95
N CYS A 389 -26.35 -0.74 -19.45
CA CYS A 389 -26.83 -1.55 -20.58
C CYS A 389 -26.30 -1.08 -21.95
N SER A 390 -25.24 -0.26 -22.04
CA SER A 390 -24.81 0.33 -23.31
C SER A 390 -24.38 -0.72 -24.35
N GLN A 391 -23.76 -1.81 -23.88
CA GLN A 391 -23.30 -2.94 -24.71
C GLN A 391 -24.36 -4.03 -24.89
N CYS A 392 -25.48 -3.95 -24.17
CA CYS A 392 -26.55 -4.93 -24.25
C CYS A 392 -27.39 -4.73 -25.52
N GLU A 393 -27.73 -5.81 -26.22
CA GLU A 393 -28.61 -5.78 -27.39
C GLU A 393 -30.08 -5.64 -27.00
N VAL A 394 -30.42 -4.54 -26.33
CA VAL A 394 -31.77 -4.25 -25.82
C VAL A 394 -32.46 -3.11 -26.56
N TYR A 395 -31.75 -2.39 -27.43
CA TYR A 395 -32.27 -1.19 -28.09
C TYR A 395 -32.88 -1.53 -29.45
N ARG A 396 -34.05 -0.97 -29.73
CA ARG A 396 -34.74 -1.05 -31.03
C ARG A 396 -35.01 0.35 -31.58
N CYS A 397 -34.99 0.46 -32.91
CA CYS A 397 -35.36 1.68 -33.61
C CYS A 397 -36.88 1.80 -33.72
N ARG A 398 -37.46 2.92 -33.30
CA ARG A 398 -38.91 3.19 -33.41
C ARG A 398 -39.35 3.52 -34.84
N LEU A 399 -38.43 3.96 -35.70
CA LEU A 399 -38.73 4.38 -37.08
C LEU A 399 -38.87 3.22 -38.08
N CYS A 400 -38.52 1.99 -37.65
CA CYS A 400 -38.66 0.79 -38.47
C CYS A 400 -40.11 0.29 -38.49
N LYS A 401 -40.84 0.58 -39.58
CA LYS A 401 -42.20 0.07 -39.82
C LYS A 401 -42.18 -1.42 -40.22
N GLY A 402 -42.17 -2.33 -39.26
CA GLY A 402 -42.69 -3.69 -39.43
C GLY A 402 -41.77 -4.80 -39.98
N ARG A 403 -40.44 -4.63 -40.04
CA ARG A 403 -39.54 -5.80 -40.20
C ARG A 403 -39.08 -6.25 -38.82
N GLY A 404 -39.20 -7.55 -38.55
CA GLY A 404 -38.87 -8.22 -37.27
C GLY A 404 -37.71 -7.53 -36.55
N GLY A 405 -38.01 -6.97 -35.38
CA GLY A 405 -37.23 -5.93 -34.73
C GLY A 405 -35.84 -6.40 -34.34
N LYS A 406 -34.85 -6.11 -35.19
CA LYS A 406 -33.44 -6.30 -34.84
C LYS A 406 -33.14 -5.48 -33.60
N HIS A 407 -32.60 -6.15 -32.59
CA HIS A 407 -32.06 -5.51 -31.41
C HIS A 407 -30.60 -5.12 -31.68
N TYR A 408 -30.19 -4.02 -31.08
CA TYR A 408 -28.85 -3.47 -31.20
C TYR A 408 -28.34 -3.11 -29.82
N ASN A 409 -27.01 -3.02 -29.67
CA ASN A 409 -26.42 -2.21 -28.62
C ASN A 409 -26.62 -0.70 -28.93
N TYR A 410 -26.32 0.17 -27.96
CA TYR A 410 -26.65 1.60 -28.12
C TYR A 410 -25.94 2.24 -29.32
N GLN A 411 -24.66 1.89 -29.52
CA GLN A 411 -23.90 2.37 -30.67
C GLN A 411 -24.49 1.85 -31.99
N GLY A 412 -24.90 0.59 -32.02
CA GLY A 412 -25.50 -0.06 -33.18
C GLY A 412 -26.82 0.57 -33.61
N VAL A 413 -27.71 0.91 -32.67
CA VAL A 413 -28.97 1.60 -33.01
C VAL A 413 -28.72 3.03 -33.49
N CYS A 414 -27.72 3.72 -32.92
CA CYS A 414 -27.31 5.06 -33.40
C CYS A 414 -26.77 4.99 -34.83
N CYS A 415 -25.89 4.02 -35.13
CA CYS A 415 -25.38 3.78 -36.48
C CYS A 415 -26.51 3.42 -37.46
N HIS A 416 -27.50 2.63 -37.03
CA HIS A 416 -28.66 2.27 -37.82
C HIS A 416 -29.52 3.50 -38.15
N LEU A 417 -29.79 4.38 -37.17
CA LEU A 417 -30.53 5.63 -37.38
C LEU A 417 -29.83 6.55 -38.39
N GLY A 418 -28.50 6.68 -38.29
CA GLY A 418 -27.71 7.48 -39.22
C GLY A 418 -27.67 6.90 -40.65
N SER A 419 -27.46 5.59 -40.79
CA SER A 419 -27.31 4.96 -42.10
C SER A 419 -28.64 4.69 -42.82
N TYR A 420 -29.65 4.17 -42.11
CA TYR A 420 -30.90 3.69 -42.69
C TYR A 420 -32.01 4.75 -42.70
N HIS A 421 -32.06 5.60 -41.68
CA HIS A 421 -33.06 6.67 -41.56
C HIS A 421 -32.51 8.07 -41.87
N LYS A 422 -31.21 8.18 -42.19
CA LYS A 422 -30.52 9.46 -42.48
C LYS A 422 -30.72 10.52 -41.39
N VAL A 423 -30.81 10.10 -40.13
CA VAL A 423 -30.96 10.99 -38.97
C VAL A 423 -29.61 11.61 -38.62
N SER A 424 -29.52 12.94 -38.61
CA SER A 424 -28.30 13.69 -38.27
C SER A 424 -28.15 13.96 -36.76
N LYS A 425 -29.27 14.06 -36.03
CA LYS A 425 -29.30 14.24 -34.57
C LYS A 425 -30.28 13.24 -33.95
N VAL A 426 -29.77 12.32 -33.15
CA VAL A 426 -30.58 11.27 -32.50
C VAL A 426 -31.32 11.86 -31.29
N MET A 427 -32.65 11.90 -31.38
CA MET A 427 -33.53 12.17 -30.25
C MET A 427 -33.78 10.86 -29.50
N VAL A 428 -32.95 10.59 -28.48
CA VAL A 428 -32.77 9.28 -27.86
C VAL A 428 -34.08 8.60 -27.45
N GLU A 429 -34.93 9.26 -26.65
CA GLU A 429 -36.19 8.65 -26.16
C GLU A 429 -37.31 8.63 -27.22
N GLU A 430 -37.23 9.46 -28.26
CA GLU A 430 -38.24 9.56 -29.32
C GLU A 430 -37.98 8.58 -30.48
N MET A 431 -36.71 8.23 -30.71
CA MET A 431 -36.29 7.43 -31.87
C MET A 431 -35.85 6.02 -31.49
N ILE A 432 -35.52 5.78 -30.22
CA ILE A 432 -35.06 4.49 -29.70
C ILE A 432 -36.08 4.01 -28.65
N VAL A 433 -36.27 2.71 -28.57
CA VAL A 433 -37.04 2.06 -27.51
C VAL A 433 -36.22 0.92 -26.93
N VAL A 434 -36.34 0.71 -25.63
CA VAL A 434 -35.72 -0.43 -24.94
C VAL A 434 -36.71 -1.59 -24.89
N ASP A 435 -36.23 -2.78 -25.25
CA ASP A 435 -37.00 -4.01 -25.17
C ASP A 435 -37.03 -4.55 -23.73
N ARG A 436 -38.21 -4.54 -23.11
CA ARG A 436 -38.38 -4.87 -21.68
C ARG A 436 -38.04 -6.32 -21.36
N GLU A 437 -38.36 -7.26 -22.23
CA GLU A 437 -38.10 -8.69 -21.99
C GLU A 437 -36.60 -8.96 -22.06
N ARG A 438 -35.89 -8.37 -23.04
CA ARG A 438 -34.43 -8.51 -23.15
C ARG A 438 -33.66 -7.77 -22.05
N VAL A 439 -34.23 -6.70 -21.50
CA VAL A 439 -33.62 -6.04 -20.33
C VAL A 439 -33.53 -7.02 -19.17
N ILE A 440 -34.57 -7.83 -18.90
CA ILE A 440 -34.56 -8.83 -17.82
C ILE A 440 -33.38 -9.79 -17.97
N GLU A 441 -33.12 -10.26 -19.20
CA GLU A 441 -31.97 -11.14 -19.51
C GLU A 441 -30.61 -10.48 -19.22
N CYS A 442 -30.54 -9.15 -19.25
CA CYS A 442 -29.32 -8.39 -19.02
C CYS A 442 -29.10 -8.04 -17.54
N ILE A 443 -30.16 -7.95 -16.73
CA ILE A 443 -30.09 -7.56 -15.30
C ILE A 443 -29.04 -8.38 -14.51
N PRO A 444 -28.96 -9.72 -14.61
CA PRO A 444 -27.94 -10.48 -13.87
C PRO A 444 -26.49 -10.06 -14.12
N LYS A 445 -26.21 -9.45 -15.28
CA LYS A 445 -24.86 -9.03 -15.66
C LYS A 445 -24.51 -7.63 -15.18
N ILE A 446 -25.50 -6.81 -14.86
CA ILE A 446 -25.33 -5.38 -14.56
C ILE A 446 -25.82 -4.99 -13.16
N PHE A 447 -26.42 -5.94 -12.42
CA PHE A 447 -26.99 -5.71 -11.11
C PHE A 447 -26.04 -6.15 -9.98
N PRO A 448 -25.88 -5.38 -8.89
CA PRO A 448 -26.45 -4.05 -8.64
C PRO A 448 -25.91 -3.03 -9.63
N PHE A 449 -26.75 -2.08 -10.06
CA PHE A 449 -26.47 -1.10 -11.12
C PHE A 449 -25.38 -0.08 -10.71
N ASP A 450 -24.16 -0.54 -10.55
CA ASP A 450 -23.05 0.21 -9.99
C ASP A 450 -21.79 0.21 -10.86
N GLY A 451 -21.86 -0.39 -12.05
CA GLY A 451 -20.70 -0.51 -12.95
C GLY A 451 -19.58 -1.37 -12.36
N SER A 452 -19.80 -1.99 -11.21
CA SER A 452 -18.95 -3.02 -10.63
C SER A 452 -19.46 -4.39 -11.06
N THR A 453 -19.43 -4.63 -12.38
CA THR A 453 -19.20 -6.00 -12.85
C THR A 453 -17.90 -6.49 -12.21
N SER A 454 -18.02 -7.12 -11.04
CA SER A 454 -17.28 -8.30 -10.62
C SER A 454 -15.80 -8.39 -11.05
N GLU A 455 -14.99 -7.35 -10.85
CA GLU A 455 -13.52 -7.50 -10.82
C GLU A 455 -13.00 -7.76 -9.39
N TYR A 456 -13.88 -7.77 -8.38
CA TYR A 456 -13.47 -7.92 -6.98
C TYR A 456 -13.65 -9.32 -6.36
N TYR A 457 -14.08 -10.32 -7.12
CA TYR A 457 -14.41 -11.65 -6.57
C TYR A 457 -13.88 -12.88 -7.32
N GLN A 458 -12.87 -12.72 -8.17
CA GLN A 458 -12.09 -13.86 -8.70
C GLN A 458 -10.60 -13.58 -8.53
N GLY A 459 -10.05 -13.94 -7.37
CA GLY A 459 -8.62 -13.79 -7.17
C GLY A 459 -8.05 -14.08 -5.79
N PHE A 460 -8.71 -14.83 -4.90
CA PHE A 460 -8.08 -15.22 -3.63
C PHE A 460 -8.49 -16.62 -3.17
N ARG A 461 -7.96 -17.62 -3.89
CA ARG A 461 -7.75 -18.98 -3.37
C ARG A 461 -6.44 -19.52 -3.92
N HIS A 462 -5.30 -19.09 -3.38
CA HIS A 462 -4.04 -19.83 -3.53
C HIS A 462 -2.88 -19.35 -2.64
N TRP A 463 -3.07 -19.10 -1.33
CA TRP A 463 -1.92 -18.74 -0.47
C TRP A 463 -2.00 -19.31 0.95
N HIS A 464 -2.21 -20.63 1.07
CA HIS A 464 -2.00 -21.37 2.32
C HIS A 464 -0.77 -22.30 2.30
N GLY A 465 0.09 -22.21 1.27
CA GLY A 465 1.19 -23.17 1.05
C GLY A 465 2.62 -22.68 1.30
N SER A 466 2.85 -21.43 1.71
CA SER A 466 4.23 -20.88 1.78
C SER A 466 4.69 -20.56 3.20
N TRP A 467 4.33 -21.41 4.16
CA TRP A 467 4.81 -21.40 5.54
C TRP A 467 5.50 -22.74 5.88
N SER A 468 6.28 -23.26 4.93
CA SER A 468 7.29 -24.29 5.15
C SER A 468 8.68 -23.75 4.83
#